data_AF-A0A5P9HRU2-F1
#
_entry.id   AF-A0A5P9HRU2-F1
#
_cell.length_a   1.000
_cell.length_b   1.000
_cell.length_c   1.000
_cell.angle_alpha   90.00
_cell.angle_beta   90.00
_cell.angle_gamma   90.00
#
_symmetry.space_group_name_H-M   'P 1'
#
loop_
_entity.id
_entity.type
_entity.pdbx_description
1 polymer ?
#
loop_
_entity_poly.entity_id
_entity_poly.type
_entity_poly.pdbx_seq_one_letter_code
_entity_poly.pdbx_strand_id
1 'polypeptide(L)'
;MSHFYTTDRPIDILARSCIQFGASYDGRREATIKLTNYVQKTPVLISEVLGIIALPTHTPEHPDCTWIMYHQIKEVIQTNTNTHCTLRFHNYTKLEIPISTQTMRQQTQKAAVIYSIFCTEQRISYSFVVDGRKRKVGNK
;
A
#
# COMPACT_ATOMS: atom_id res chain seq x y z
N MET A 1 6.44 -22.62 11.61
CA MET A 1 5.79 -21.40 11.09
C MET A 1 4.47 -21.83 10.48
N SER A 2 3.33 -21.46 11.07
CA SER A 2 2.01 -21.87 10.58
C SER A 2 1.59 -20.97 9.43
N HIS A 3 1.37 -21.55 8.26
CA HIS A 3 0.75 -20.88 7.13
C HIS A 3 -0.76 -21.08 7.21
N PHE A 4 -1.53 -20.04 6.91
CA PHE A 4 -2.98 -20.11 6.82
C PHE A 4 -3.39 -19.90 5.37
N TYR A 5 -4.33 -20.71 4.90
CA TYR A 5 -4.85 -20.65 3.55
C TYR A 5 -6.36 -20.43 3.62
N THR A 6 -6.90 -19.71 2.64
CA THR A 6 -8.34 -19.45 2.51
C THR A 6 -8.72 -19.39 1.04
N THR A 7 -9.99 -19.69 0.76
CA THR A 7 -10.59 -19.53 -0.58
C THR A 7 -11.07 -18.10 -0.84
N ASP A 8 -11.06 -17.24 0.18
CA ASP A 8 -11.51 -15.86 0.07
C ASP A 8 -10.53 -15.02 -0.75
N ARG A 9 -11.06 -14.05 -1.51
CA ARG A 9 -10.22 -13.10 -2.23
C ARG A 9 -9.57 -12.13 -1.23
N PRO A 10 -8.33 -11.68 -1.46
CA PRO A 10 -7.65 -10.73 -0.57
C PRO A 10 -8.46 -9.48 -0.26
N ILE A 11 -9.21 -8.97 -1.26
CA ILE A 11 -10.05 -7.80 -1.09
C ILE A 11 -11.20 -8.01 -0.11
N ASP A 12 -11.79 -9.22 -0.08
CA ASP A 12 -12.90 -9.54 0.82
C ASP A 12 -12.40 -9.62 2.27
N ILE A 13 -11.19 -10.17 2.47
CA ILE A 13 -10.51 -10.22 3.77
C ILE A 13 -10.23 -8.81 4.29
N LEU A 14 -9.73 -7.92 3.43
CA LEU A 14 -9.46 -6.52 3.78
C LEU A 14 -10.75 -5.77 4.10
N ALA A 15 -11.81 -5.98 3.32
CA ALA A 15 -13.10 -5.34 3.54
C ALA A 15 -13.70 -5.75 4.89
N ARG A 16 -13.69 -7.05 5.22
CA ARG A 16 -14.14 -7.52 6.55
C ARG A 16 -13.27 -6.97 7.68
N SER A 17 -11.96 -6.93 7.49
CA SER A 17 -11.04 -6.31 8.46
C SER A 17 -11.38 -4.83 8.70
N CYS A 18 -11.68 -4.07 7.64
CA CYS A 18 -12.09 -2.67 7.77
C CYS A 18 -13.38 -2.52 8.59
N ILE A 19 -14.39 -3.37 8.31
CA ILE A 19 -15.67 -3.37 9.04
C ILE A 19 -15.47 -3.71 10.51
N GLN A 20 -14.56 -4.62 10.85
CA GLN A 20 -14.21 -4.93 12.24
C GLN A 20 -13.69 -3.68 13.00
N PHE A 21 -13.07 -2.72 12.30
CA PHE A 21 -12.65 -1.43 12.84
C PHE A 21 -13.61 -0.28 12.49
N GLY A 22 -14.89 -0.58 12.21
CA GLY A 22 -15.97 0.40 12.15
C GLY A 22 -16.10 1.23 10.87
N ALA A 23 -15.43 0.87 9.77
CA ALA A 23 -15.62 1.57 8.50
C ALA A 23 -15.48 0.65 7.28
N SER A 24 -16.13 0.98 6.18
CA SER A 24 -16.01 0.19 4.95
C SER A 24 -14.64 0.36 4.28
N TYR A 25 -14.24 -0.63 3.48
CA TYR A 25 -13.08 -0.54 2.60
C TYR A 25 -13.17 0.70 1.69
N ASP A 26 -14.32 0.87 1.02
CA ASP A 26 -14.52 1.96 0.06
C ASP A 26 -14.44 3.33 0.73
N GLY A 27 -15.03 3.50 1.92
CA GLY A 27 -14.96 4.76 2.66
C GLY A 27 -13.53 5.10 3.07
N ARG A 28 -12.76 4.13 3.56
CA ARG A 28 -11.33 4.30 3.89
C ARG A 28 -10.50 4.65 2.66
N ARG A 29 -10.76 3.98 1.53
CA ARG A 29 -10.10 4.23 0.25
C ARG A 29 -10.43 5.63 -0.29
N GLU A 30 -11.70 6.03 -0.24
CA GLU A 30 -12.16 7.35 -0.68
C GLU A 30 -11.52 8.46 0.14
N ALA A 31 -11.54 8.37 1.46
CA ALA A 31 -10.89 9.34 2.35
C ALA A 31 -9.39 9.46 2.06
N THR A 32 -8.71 8.32 1.91
CA THR A 32 -7.29 8.27 1.55
C THR A 32 -7.02 8.99 0.23
N ILE A 33 -7.81 8.72 -0.81
CA ILE A 33 -7.65 9.35 -2.12
C ILE A 33 -7.86 10.86 -2.02
N LYS A 34 -8.90 11.31 -1.31
CA LYS A 34 -9.21 12.74 -1.14
C LYS A 34 -8.09 13.51 -0.46
N LEU A 35 -7.42 12.90 0.53
CA LEU A 35 -6.34 13.57 1.28
C LEU A 35 -4.96 13.48 0.61
N THR A 36 -4.73 12.48 -0.24
CA THR A 36 -3.38 12.20 -0.78
C THR A 36 -3.26 12.29 -2.30
N ASN A 37 -4.39 12.35 -3.03
CA ASN A 37 -4.46 12.18 -4.48
C ASN A 37 -3.89 10.83 -5.00
N TYR A 38 -3.73 9.81 -4.14
CA TYR A 38 -3.23 8.49 -4.52
C TYR A 38 -4.35 7.60 -5.08
N VAL A 39 -4.74 7.83 -6.33
CA VAL A 39 -5.84 7.10 -6.99
C VAL A 39 -5.47 5.64 -7.32
N GLN A 40 -4.26 5.42 -7.82
CA GLN A 40 -3.81 4.09 -8.25
C GLN A 40 -3.06 3.37 -7.14
N LYS A 41 -3.35 2.07 -6.98
CA LYS A 41 -2.71 1.19 -5.98
C LYS A 41 -2.73 1.86 -4.60
N THR A 42 -3.91 2.31 -4.19
CA THR A 42 -4.11 3.04 -2.94
C THR A 42 -3.92 2.07 -1.77
N PRO A 43 -3.01 2.34 -0.82
CA PRO A 43 -2.96 1.58 0.42
C PRO A 43 -4.25 1.77 1.23
N VAL A 44 -4.56 0.79 2.07
CA VAL A 44 -5.78 0.74 2.85
C VAL A 44 -5.42 0.88 4.32
N LEU A 45 -5.89 1.95 4.96
CA LEU A 45 -5.83 2.12 6.40
C LEU A 45 -6.92 1.28 7.06
N ILE A 46 -6.59 0.07 7.47
CA ILE A 46 -7.53 -0.89 8.08
C ILE A 46 -7.93 -0.43 9.49
N SER A 47 -6.96 0.02 10.29
CA SER A 47 -7.19 0.51 11.64
C SER A 47 -6.31 1.72 11.92
N GLU A 48 -6.93 2.85 12.22
CA GLU A 48 -6.22 4.07 12.62
C GLU A 48 -5.58 3.90 14.00
N VAL A 49 -6.35 3.41 14.96
CA VAL A 49 -5.94 3.20 16.36
C VAL A 49 -4.74 2.27 16.48
N LEU A 50 -4.69 1.22 15.65
CA LEU A 50 -3.59 0.25 15.65
C LEU A 50 -2.52 0.54 14.58
N GLY A 51 -2.70 1.59 13.78
CA GLY A 51 -1.84 1.89 12.64
C GLY A 51 -1.85 0.84 11.53
N ILE A 52 -2.80 -0.10 11.48
CA ILE A 52 -2.73 -1.20 10.52
C ILE A 52 -3.01 -0.69 9.11
N ILE A 53 -1.97 -0.71 8.27
CA ILE A 53 -2.04 -0.31 6.85
C ILE A 53 -1.59 -1.49 5.99
N ALA A 54 -2.40 -1.83 4.99
CA ALA A 54 -2.05 -2.78 3.94
C ALA A 54 -1.81 -2.04 2.61
N LEU A 55 -0.72 -2.37 1.92
CA LEU A 55 -0.38 -1.76 0.62
C LEU A 55 -0.37 -2.83 -0.48
N PRO A 56 -0.92 -2.52 -1.67
CA PRO A 56 -0.96 -3.46 -2.77
C PRO A 56 0.28 -3.35 -3.66
N THR A 57 0.75 -4.49 -4.18
CA THR A 57 1.86 -4.54 -5.16
C THR A 57 1.40 -4.16 -6.58
N HIS A 58 0.18 -4.54 -6.93
CA HIS A 58 -0.48 -4.28 -8.19
C HIS A 58 -1.80 -3.53 -7.98
N THR A 59 -2.61 -3.35 -9.03
CA THR A 59 -4.01 -2.97 -8.82
C THR A 59 -4.74 -4.12 -8.11
N PRO A 60 -5.76 -3.86 -7.26
CA PRO A 60 -6.45 -4.92 -6.50
C PRO A 60 -7.03 -6.06 -7.37
N GLU A 61 -7.36 -5.76 -8.62
CA GLU A 61 -7.94 -6.70 -9.58
C GLU A 61 -6.89 -7.56 -10.30
N HIS A 62 -5.60 -7.25 -10.16
CA HIS A 62 -4.52 -7.99 -10.83
C HIS A 62 -4.30 -9.35 -10.14
N PRO A 63 -4.13 -10.46 -10.89
CA PRO A 63 -3.95 -11.79 -10.31
C PRO A 63 -2.73 -11.88 -9.38
N ASP A 64 -1.63 -11.22 -9.75
CA ASP A 64 -0.40 -11.17 -8.92
C ASP A 64 -0.44 -10.07 -7.83
N CYS A 65 -1.62 -9.51 -7.52
CA CYS A 65 -1.74 -8.52 -6.47
C CYS A 65 -1.57 -9.15 -5.08
N THR A 66 -0.38 -8.98 -4.53
CA THR A 66 -0.10 -9.28 -3.12
C THR A 66 -0.33 -8.03 -2.27
N TRP A 67 -1.00 -8.20 -1.13
CA TRP A 67 -1.17 -7.18 -0.10
C TRP A 67 -0.18 -7.38 1.03
N ILE A 68 0.54 -6.33 1.39
CA ILE A 68 1.62 -6.39 2.38
C ILE A 68 1.28 -5.47 3.54
N MET A 69 1.46 -5.96 4.77
CA MET A 69 1.29 -5.15 5.98
C MET A 69 2.48 -4.19 6.12
N TYR A 70 2.22 -2.89 6.03
CA TYR A 70 3.22 -1.82 6.02
C TYR A 70 4.21 -1.94 7.18
N HIS A 71 3.70 -2.07 8.40
CA HIS A 71 4.52 -2.14 9.63
C HIS A 71 5.37 -3.39 9.76
N GLN A 72 5.16 -4.41 8.92
CA GLN A 72 5.99 -5.62 8.94
C GLN A 72 7.23 -5.48 8.06
N ILE A 73 7.23 -4.54 7.10
CA ILE A 73 8.34 -4.33 6.17
C ILE A 73 9.51 -3.71 6.92
N LYS A 74 10.61 -4.48 7.03
CA LYS A 74 11.87 -4.00 7.59
C LYS A 74 12.76 -3.38 6.51
N GLU A 75 12.80 -3.98 5.32
CA GLU A 75 13.69 -3.55 4.24
C GLU A 75 13.13 -3.93 2.86
N VAL A 76 13.33 -3.05 1.87
CA VAL A 76 13.10 -3.34 0.45
C VAL A 76 14.46 -3.47 -0.25
N ILE A 77 14.81 -4.70 -0.63
CA ILE A 77 16.11 -5.07 -1.17
C ILE A 77 16.02 -5.17 -2.69
N GLN A 78 17.00 -4.58 -3.37
CA GLN A 78 17.12 -4.68 -4.81
C GLN A 78 17.64 -6.05 -5.24
N THR A 79 16.99 -6.64 -6.24
CA THR A 79 17.50 -7.84 -6.92
C THR A 79 18.41 -7.44 -8.08
N ASN A 80 19.09 -8.41 -8.68
CA ASN A 80 19.88 -8.20 -9.90
C ASN A 80 19.00 -7.81 -11.11
N THR A 81 17.68 -7.97 -11.00
CA THR A 81 16.72 -7.60 -12.04
C THR A 81 15.99 -6.32 -11.66
N ASN A 82 15.58 -5.53 -12.66
CA ASN A 82 14.72 -4.36 -12.44
C ASN A 82 13.23 -4.71 -12.37
N THR A 83 12.87 -5.99 -12.46
CA THR A 83 11.49 -6.47 -12.48
C THR A 83 11.05 -7.09 -11.15
N HIS A 84 12.00 -7.42 -10.27
CA HIS A 84 11.72 -8.05 -8.97
C HIS A 84 12.40 -7.31 -7.82
N CYS A 85 11.84 -7.47 -6.63
CA CYS A 85 12.43 -7.00 -5.38
C CYS A 85 12.25 -8.06 -4.28
N THR A 86 13.09 -8.00 -3.25
CA THR A 86 12.94 -8.84 -2.07
C THR A 86 12.56 -7.99 -0.87
N LEU A 87 11.46 -8.32 -0.22
CA LEU A 87 11.08 -7.76 1.07
C LEU A 87 11.71 -8.56 2.18
N ARG A 88 12.31 -7.89 3.16
CA ARG A 88 12.66 -8.47 4.45
C ARG A 88 11.68 -7.96 5.49
N PHE A 89 11.13 -8.87 6.28
CA PHE A 89 10.21 -8.52 7.35
C PHE A 89 10.91 -8.46 8.72
N HIS A 90 10.27 -7.86 9.72
CA HIS A 90 10.81 -7.77 11.09
C HIS A 90 11.06 -9.14 11.74
N ASN A 91 10.32 -10.17 11.33
CA ASN A 91 10.51 -11.56 11.76
C ASN A 91 11.64 -12.30 10.99
N TYR A 92 12.49 -11.56 10.26
CA TYR A 92 13.61 -12.07 9.45
C TYR A 92 13.24 -12.91 8.23
N THR A 93 11.94 -13.12 7.96
CA THR A 93 11.51 -13.78 6.72
C THR A 93 11.68 -12.88 5.51
N LYS A 94 11.77 -13.51 4.34
CA LYS A 94 11.91 -12.83 3.06
C LYS A 94 10.80 -13.25 2.11
N LEU A 95 10.36 -12.32 1.28
CA LEU A 95 9.40 -12.57 0.21
C LEU A 95 9.86 -11.86 -1.06
N GLU A 96 9.97 -12.62 -2.15
CA GLU A 96 10.22 -12.06 -3.47
C GLU A 96 8.91 -11.62 -4.10
N ILE A 97 8.90 -10.41 -4.68
CA ILE A 97 7.73 -9.81 -5.30
C ILE A 97 8.06 -9.46 -6.77
N PRO A 98 7.18 -9.77 -7.73
CA PRO A 98 7.38 -9.49 -9.15
C PRO A 98 7.08 -8.02 -9.50
N ILE A 99 7.67 -7.09 -8.75
CA ILE A 99 7.69 -5.65 -9.09
C ILE A 99 9.08 -5.08 -8.85
N SER A 100 9.40 -4.00 -9.56
CA SER A 100 10.65 -3.29 -9.35
C SER A 100 10.78 -2.78 -7.91
N THR A 101 12.00 -2.75 -7.40
CA THR A 101 12.36 -2.11 -6.12
C THR A 101 11.81 -0.69 -6.01
N GLN A 102 11.83 0.07 -7.12
CA GLN A 102 11.31 1.43 -7.15
C GLN A 102 9.79 1.48 -6.97
N THR A 103 9.06 0.58 -7.62
CA THR A 103 7.60 0.47 -7.45
C THR A 103 7.26 0.11 -6.00
N MET A 104 7.98 -0.85 -5.42
CA MET A 104 7.77 -1.26 -4.04
C MET A 104 8.05 -0.13 -3.04
N ARG A 105 9.17 0.60 -3.21
CA ARG A 105 9.49 1.79 -2.40
C ARG A 105 8.40 2.86 -2.49
N GLN A 106 7.84 3.11 -3.68
CA GLN A 106 6.72 4.04 -3.83
C GLN A 106 5.47 3.59 -3.06
N GLN A 107 5.15 2.29 -3.06
CA GLN A 107 4.04 1.77 -2.27
C GLN A 107 4.27 1.93 -0.76
N THR A 108 5.49 1.65 -0.30
CA THR A 108 5.90 1.89 1.10
C THR A 108 5.82 3.37 1.47
N GLN A 109 6.23 4.28 0.58
CA GLN A 109 6.12 5.73 0.80
C GLN A 109 4.68 6.20 0.90
N LYS A 110 3.79 5.72 0.01
CA LYS A 110 2.35 6.03 0.11
C LYS A 110 1.77 5.60 1.46
N ALA A 111 2.11 4.39 1.91
CA ALA A 111 1.69 3.88 3.20
C ALA A 111 2.24 4.71 4.37
N ALA A 112 3.50 5.15 4.30
CA ALA A 112 4.10 6.04 5.30
C ALA A 112 3.39 7.40 5.38
N VAL A 113 3.01 7.99 4.24
CA VAL A 113 2.24 9.25 4.22
C VAL A 113 0.86 9.05 4.85
N ILE A 114 0.17 7.95 4.54
CA ILE A 114 -1.13 7.61 5.15
C ILE A 114 -0.97 7.44 6.66
N TYR A 115 0.04 6.69 7.11
CA TYR A 115 0.35 6.56 8.53
C TYR A 115 0.55 7.93 9.19
N SER A 116 1.29 8.82 8.54
CA SER A 116 1.54 10.14 9.09
C SER A 116 0.30 11.02 9.19
N ILE A 117 -0.60 10.97 8.19
CA ILE A 117 -1.82 11.79 8.14
C ILE A 117 -2.84 11.32 9.19
N PHE A 118 -3.00 10.00 9.32
CA PHE A 118 -4.10 9.43 10.10
C PHE A 118 -3.69 8.87 11.46
N CYS A 119 -2.46 8.35 11.58
CA CYS A 119 -2.03 7.60 12.76
C CYS A 119 -1.03 8.36 13.64
N THR A 120 -0.74 9.62 13.34
CA THR A 120 0.15 10.45 14.15
C THR A 120 -0.49 11.81 14.44
N GLU A 121 -0.20 12.37 15.61
CA GLU A 121 -0.64 13.73 15.98
C GLU A 121 0.16 14.84 15.27
N GLN A 122 1.04 14.47 14.33
CA GLN A 122 1.85 15.45 13.61
C GLN A 122 0.94 16.30 12.74
N ARG A 123 0.89 17.61 13.04
CA ARG A 123 0.28 18.61 12.14
C ARG A 123 1.18 18.82 10.93
N ILE A 124 1.13 17.88 9.99
CA ILE A 124 1.82 17.98 8.72
C ILE A 124 1.00 18.92 7.83
N SER A 125 1.35 20.21 7.85
CA SER A 125 0.85 21.20 6.89
C SER A 125 1.57 21.01 5.56
N TYR A 126 1.15 20.05 4.74
CA TYR A 126 1.66 19.93 3.36
C TYR A 126 0.53 19.73 2.36
N SER A 127 0.44 20.66 1.41
CA SER A 127 -0.31 20.51 0.17
C SER A 127 0.54 19.70 -0.81
N PHE A 128 0.30 18.40 -0.94
CA PHE A 128 0.74 17.67 -2.13
C PHE A 128 -0.16 18.09 -3.29
N VAL A 129 0.12 19.25 -3.88
CA VAL A 129 -0.23 19.49 -5.28
C VAL A 129 0.63 18.53 -6.06
N VAL A 130 0.10 17.34 -6.32
CA VAL A 130 0.67 16.43 -7.32
C VAL A 130 0.44 17.14 -8.64
N ASP A 131 1.42 17.93 -9.06
CA ASP A 131 1.41 18.58 -10.36
C ASP A 131 1.22 17.46 -11.39
N GLY A 132 0.06 17.48 -12.06
CA GLY A 132 -0.36 16.40 -12.93
C GLY A 132 0.74 16.14 -13.94
N ARG A 133 1.20 14.88 -14.05
CA ARG A 133 2.15 14.49 -15.12
C ARG A 133 1.60 15.02 -16.44
N LYS A 134 2.22 16.06 -17.00
CA LYS A 134 1.89 16.56 -18.34
C LYS A 134 2.04 15.39 -19.30
N ARG A 135 0.92 14.91 -19.86
CA ARG A 135 0.94 14.02 -21.03
C ARG A 135 1.73 14.76 -22.11
N LYS A 136 2.86 14.20 -22.56
CA LYS A 136 3.49 14.64 -23.81
C LYS A 136 2.46 14.41 -24.90
N VAL A 137 1.84 15.49 -25.38
CA VAL A 137 1.11 15.50 -26.64
C VAL A 137 2.17 15.24 -27.71
N GLY A 138 2.08 14.09 -28.37
CA GLY A 138 2.92 13.81 -29.53
C GLY A 138 2.58 14.81 -30.63
N ASN A 139 3.57 15.53 -31.14
CA ASN A 139 3.41 16.30 -32.37
C ASN A 139 3.23 15.30 -33.53
N LYS A 140 2.19 15.55 -34.34
CA LYS A 140 2.13 15.11 -35.73
C LYS A 140 3.14 15.89 -36.56
#